data_AF-A0ABC8C549-F1
#
_entry.id   AF-A0ABC8C549-F1
#
_cell.length_a   1.000
_cell.length_b   1.000
_cell.length_c   1.000
_cell.angle_alpha   90.00
_cell.angle_beta   90.00
_cell.angle_gamma   90.00
#
_symmetry.space_group_name_H-M   'P 1'
#
loop_
_entity.id
_entity.type
_entity.pdbx_description
1 polymer ?
#
loop_
_entity_poly.entity_id
_entity_poly.type
_entity_poly.pdbx_seq_one_letter_code
_entity_poly.pdbx_strand_id
1 'polypeptide(L)'
;MDIEAADIEAVDWSGLPAPADLYRPDHAATGLRALATATGLVQAADAGALLAGGGLLHDHSGAVFPAAVVAAPILLAIARHGRPQAGATALGLLDDALAFATHDGRRTRVATPYAEAVPICCALADHLRRGADLLAAAGHEGKRLLAEAAAHWRFDVREVAAEGGGAVALGSLSGRFPDGDGTRVAELHRGGRITALEQVVLHYPPEDGSPDACLRIPGAHPDELAAPAVLFPVRCVRE
;
A
#
# COMPACT_ATOMS: atom_id res chain seq x y z
N MET A 1 25.18 -1.13 -5.87
CA MET A 1 24.11 -0.18 -6.20
C MET A 1 23.73 0.41 -4.88
N ASP A 2 24.33 1.55 -4.58
CA ASP A 2 24.07 2.26 -3.34
C ASP A 2 22.61 2.70 -3.38
N ILE A 3 21.92 2.59 -2.26
CA ILE A 3 20.68 3.33 -2.06
C ILE A 3 21.15 4.76 -2.06
N GLU A 4 20.95 5.46 -3.17
CA GLU A 4 21.58 6.75 -3.32
C GLU A 4 20.96 7.66 -2.27
N ALA A 5 21.77 8.25 -1.40
CA ALA A 5 21.29 9.26 -0.48
C ALA A 5 20.47 10.35 -1.20
N ALA A 6 20.73 10.53 -2.51
CA ALA A 6 19.94 11.33 -3.43
C ALA A 6 18.43 10.99 -3.44
N ASP A 7 18.04 9.71 -3.33
CA ASP A 7 16.63 9.31 -3.30
C ASP A 7 15.93 9.78 -2.01
N ILE A 8 16.65 9.80 -0.89
CA ILE A 8 16.12 10.30 0.39
C ILE A 8 16.04 11.83 0.38
N GLU A 9 17.06 12.50 -0.15
CA GLU A 9 17.14 13.97 -0.17
C GLU A 9 16.26 14.61 -1.26
N ALA A 10 15.86 13.85 -2.29
CA ALA A 10 14.93 14.33 -3.32
C ALA A 10 13.49 14.49 -2.82
N VAL A 11 13.16 13.90 -1.67
CA VAL A 11 11.80 13.97 -1.09
C VAL A 11 11.68 15.22 -0.21
N ASP A 12 10.70 16.06 -0.50
CA ASP A 12 10.26 17.11 0.43
C ASP A 12 9.44 16.48 1.57
N TRP A 13 10.13 15.95 2.58
CA TRP A 13 9.52 15.34 3.76
C TRP A 13 8.62 16.33 4.52
N SER A 14 8.95 17.62 4.51
CA SER A 14 8.20 18.65 5.22
C SER A 14 6.87 19.01 4.55
N GLY A 15 6.78 18.83 3.23
CA GLY A 15 5.57 19.06 2.44
C GLY A 15 4.55 17.92 2.50
N LEU A 16 4.87 16.79 3.14
CA LEU A 16 3.96 15.65 3.23
C LEU A 16 2.82 15.91 4.23
N PRO A 17 1.56 15.60 3.87
CA PRO A 17 0.42 15.89 4.73
C PRO A 17 0.37 14.92 5.92
N ALA A 18 0.61 15.42 7.14
CA ALA A 18 0.48 14.62 8.35
C ALA A 18 0.21 15.50 9.60
N PRO A 19 -0.34 14.94 10.70
CA PRO A 19 -0.57 15.70 11.93
C PRO A 19 0.73 16.26 12.50
N ALA A 20 0.81 17.59 12.65
CA ALA A 20 2.03 18.28 13.07
C ALA A 20 2.48 17.96 14.52
N ASP A 21 1.57 17.43 15.34
CA ASP A 21 1.83 17.00 16.71
C ASP A 21 2.47 15.60 16.80
N LEU A 22 2.38 14.80 15.74
CA LEU A 22 2.89 13.42 15.69
C LEU A 22 3.99 13.24 14.64
N TYR A 23 3.85 13.83 13.47
CA TYR A 23 4.78 13.67 12.36
C TYR A 23 6.02 14.57 12.52
N ARG A 24 7.19 13.94 12.36
CA ARG A 24 8.49 14.59 12.47
C ARG A 24 9.26 14.38 11.16
N PRO A 25 9.17 15.31 10.19
CA PRO A 25 9.79 15.13 8.88
C PRO A 25 11.31 14.92 8.95
N ASP A 26 12.00 15.60 9.88
CA ASP A 26 13.44 15.41 10.09
C ASP A 26 13.79 13.99 10.54
N HIS A 27 12.90 13.32 11.28
CA HIS A 27 13.08 11.92 11.68
C HIS A 27 12.98 10.99 10.48
N ALA A 28 12.16 11.29 9.47
CA ALA A 28 12.03 10.48 8.26
C ALA A 28 13.35 10.45 7.49
N ALA A 29 13.87 11.62 7.11
CA ALA A 29 15.13 11.72 6.37
C ALA A 29 16.32 11.19 7.18
N THR A 30 16.44 11.61 8.45
CA THR A 30 17.56 11.21 9.31
C THR A 30 17.53 9.72 9.62
N GLY A 31 16.36 9.17 9.93
CA GLY A 31 16.17 7.75 10.19
C GLY A 31 16.47 6.89 8.98
N LEU A 32 16.02 7.26 7.77
CA LEU A 32 16.31 6.52 6.55
C LEU A 32 17.81 6.55 6.21
N ARG A 33 18.48 7.69 6.36
CA ARG A 33 19.94 7.80 6.17
C ARG A 33 20.71 6.93 7.17
N ALA A 34 20.33 7.00 8.45
CA ALA A 34 20.96 6.22 9.50
C ALA A 34 20.74 4.71 9.27
N LEU A 35 19.55 4.32 8.85
CA LEU A 35 19.23 2.92 8.56
C LEU A 35 19.99 2.40 7.34
N ALA A 36 20.04 3.17 6.25
CA ALA A 36 20.75 2.79 5.03
C ALA A 36 22.26 2.60 5.24
N THR A 37 22.84 3.33 6.20
CA THR A 37 24.27 3.28 6.52
C THR A 37 24.60 2.44 7.75
N ALA A 38 23.60 1.83 8.40
CA ALA A 38 23.79 1.08 9.63
C ALA A 38 24.71 -0.13 9.41
N THR A 39 25.75 -0.22 10.24
CA THR A 39 26.76 -1.30 10.20
C THR A 39 26.53 -2.39 11.24
N GLY A 40 25.59 -2.17 12.18
CA GLY A 40 25.28 -3.13 13.23
C GLY A 40 23.90 -2.91 13.86
N LEU A 41 23.56 -3.80 14.78
CA LEU A 41 22.23 -3.90 15.38
C LEU A 41 21.77 -2.60 16.08
N VAL A 42 22.64 -2.00 16.89
CA VAL A 42 22.30 -0.79 17.66
C VAL A 42 21.96 0.38 16.73
N GLN A 43 22.79 0.61 15.71
CA GLN A 43 22.55 1.67 14.72
C GLN A 43 21.24 1.45 13.95
N ALA A 44 20.94 0.21 13.58
CA ALA A 44 19.68 -0.12 12.91
C ALA A 44 18.48 0.11 13.84
N ALA A 45 18.58 -0.28 15.11
CA ALA A 45 17.53 -0.08 16.11
C ALA A 45 17.28 1.41 16.39
N ASP A 46 18.33 2.23 16.55
CA ASP A 46 18.22 3.67 16.77
C ASP A 46 17.55 4.37 15.57
N ALA A 47 17.94 3.97 14.35
CA ALA A 47 17.32 4.46 13.13
C ALA A 47 15.84 4.03 13.03
N GLY A 48 15.54 2.79 13.38
CA GLY A 48 14.17 2.27 13.47
C GLY A 48 13.32 3.06 14.46
N ALA A 49 13.86 3.39 15.64
CA ALA A 49 13.16 4.19 16.65
C ALA A 49 12.85 5.62 16.16
N LEU A 50 13.73 6.25 15.39
CA LEU A 50 13.42 7.54 14.76
C LEU A 50 12.23 7.43 13.79
N LEU A 51 12.25 6.39 12.95
CA LEU A 51 11.21 6.16 11.93
C LEU A 51 9.87 5.77 12.57
N ALA A 52 9.88 4.96 13.64
CA ALA A 52 8.69 4.53 14.37
C ALA A 52 8.17 5.58 15.37
N GLY A 53 9.01 6.52 15.80
CA GLY A 53 8.65 7.57 16.77
C GLY A 53 8.17 8.87 16.13
N GLY A 54 7.73 8.86 14.88
CA GLY A 54 7.21 10.05 14.19
C GLY A 54 7.70 10.24 12.75
N GLY A 55 8.70 9.48 12.29
CA GLY A 55 9.25 9.63 10.94
C GLY A 55 8.34 9.06 9.84
N LEU A 56 7.85 7.84 10.01
CA LEU A 56 6.98 7.15 9.05
C LEU A 56 5.65 6.75 9.69
N LEU A 57 5.72 6.37 10.96
CA LEU A 57 4.62 6.03 11.82
C LEU A 57 4.90 6.57 13.22
N HIS A 58 3.89 6.52 14.08
CA HIS A 58 4.02 6.79 15.50
C HIS A 58 3.48 5.59 16.27
N ASP A 59 4.38 4.71 16.67
CA ASP A 59 4.10 3.38 17.24
C ASP A 59 3.19 3.42 18.48
N HIS A 60 3.41 4.39 19.36
CA HIS A 60 2.63 4.59 20.57
C HIS A 60 1.16 4.92 20.30
N SER A 61 0.85 5.60 19.19
CA SER A 61 -0.53 5.93 18.80
C SER A 61 -1.07 5.02 17.71
N GLY A 62 -0.25 4.14 17.14
CA GLY A 62 -0.57 3.36 15.94
C GLY A 62 -0.90 4.21 14.72
N ALA A 63 -0.37 5.43 14.62
CA ALA A 63 -0.63 6.32 13.49
C ALA A 63 0.38 6.06 12.37
N VAL A 64 -0.06 6.09 11.10
CA VAL A 64 0.81 5.93 9.92
C VAL A 64 0.68 7.14 9.02
N PHE A 65 1.81 7.67 8.57
CA PHE A 65 1.84 8.89 7.78
C PHE A 65 2.06 8.60 6.30
N PRO A 66 1.66 9.51 5.39
CA PRO A 66 2.01 9.44 3.97
C PRO A 66 3.50 9.23 3.70
N ALA A 67 4.37 9.69 4.59
CA ALA A 67 5.80 9.43 4.56
C ALA A 67 6.15 7.94 4.50
N ALA A 68 5.37 7.05 5.13
CA ALA A 68 5.59 5.61 5.04
C ALA A 68 5.43 5.08 3.60
N VAL A 69 4.46 5.60 2.84
CA VAL A 69 4.25 5.22 1.44
C VAL A 69 5.41 5.69 0.58
N VAL A 70 5.84 6.95 0.77
CA VAL A 70 6.98 7.53 0.04
C VAL A 70 8.28 6.79 0.36
N ALA A 71 8.48 6.38 1.62
CA ALA A 71 9.66 5.64 2.07
C ALA A 71 9.66 4.16 1.72
N ALA A 72 8.50 3.55 1.41
CA ALA A 72 8.39 2.13 1.12
C ALA A 72 9.39 1.60 0.07
N PRO A 73 9.57 2.22 -1.12
CA PRO A 73 10.59 1.78 -2.07
C PRO A 73 12.02 1.88 -1.51
N ILE A 74 12.32 2.89 -0.68
CA ILE A 74 13.63 3.06 -0.03
C ILE A 74 13.86 1.94 0.99
N LEU A 75 12.87 1.64 1.82
CA LEU A 75 12.93 0.54 2.80
C LEU A 75 13.10 -0.83 2.11
N LEU A 76 12.43 -1.07 0.98
CA LEU A 76 12.64 -2.28 0.18
C LEU A 76 14.05 -2.35 -0.39
N ALA A 77 14.63 -1.20 -0.81
CA ALA A 77 16.02 -1.16 -1.24
C ALA A 77 16.99 -1.45 -0.07
N ILE A 78 16.72 -0.94 1.13
CA ILE A 78 17.49 -1.24 2.36
C ILE A 78 17.41 -2.73 2.67
N ALA A 79 16.23 -3.33 2.60
CA ALA A 79 16.05 -4.76 2.77
C ALA A 79 16.86 -5.58 1.74
N ARG A 80 17.00 -5.08 0.50
CA ARG A 80 17.74 -5.77 -0.56
C ARG A 80 19.26 -5.68 -0.40
N HIS A 81 19.75 -4.49 -0.09
CA HIS A 81 21.14 -4.11 -0.30
C HIS A 81 21.86 -3.72 1.00
N GLY A 82 21.11 -3.45 2.07
CA GLY A 82 21.65 -3.09 3.37
C GLY A 82 22.26 -4.27 4.10
N ARG A 83 22.80 -3.99 5.29
CA ARG A 83 23.25 -5.03 6.22
C ARG A 83 22.05 -5.83 6.75
N PRO A 84 22.24 -7.10 7.15
CA PRO A 84 21.13 -7.93 7.62
C PRO A 84 20.26 -7.28 8.70
N GLN A 85 20.86 -6.57 9.65
CA GLN A 85 20.13 -5.87 10.72
C GLN A 85 19.31 -4.69 10.18
N ALA A 86 19.88 -3.90 9.26
CA ALA A 86 19.16 -2.80 8.61
C ALA A 86 17.98 -3.33 7.77
N GLY A 87 18.20 -4.43 7.06
CA GLY A 87 17.15 -5.08 6.27
C GLY A 87 16.02 -5.62 7.14
N ALA A 88 16.33 -6.29 8.25
CA ALA A 88 15.33 -6.75 9.20
C ALA A 88 14.52 -5.59 9.79
N THR A 89 15.17 -4.50 10.21
CA THR A 89 14.48 -3.30 10.69
C THR A 89 13.61 -2.67 9.61
N ALA A 90 14.07 -2.59 8.35
CA ALA A 90 13.27 -2.06 7.25
C ALA A 90 12.01 -2.90 6.98
N LEU A 91 12.11 -4.23 7.02
CA LEU A 91 10.95 -5.12 6.89
C LEU A 91 9.98 -4.99 8.07
N GLY A 92 10.51 -4.87 9.30
CA GLY A 92 9.69 -4.62 10.49
C GLY A 92 8.89 -3.31 10.40
N LEU A 93 9.52 -2.23 9.93
CA LEU A 93 8.84 -0.94 9.74
C LEU A 93 7.73 -1.01 8.67
N LEU A 94 7.95 -1.76 7.58
CA LEU A 94 6.93 -1.99 6.55
C LEU A 94 5.75 -2.79 7.10
N ASP A 95 6.02 -3.76 7.98
CA ASP A 95 5.00 -4.54 8.65
C ASP A 95 4.15 -3.70 9.60
N ASP A 96 4.79 -2.96 10.50
CA ASP A 96 4.11 -2.08 11.45
C ASP A 96 3.27 -1.04 10.71
N ALA A 97 3.82 -0.44 9.64
CA ALA A 97 3.09 0.52 8.82
C ALA A 97 1.86 -0.10 8.15
N LEU A 98 1.96 -1.31 7.58
CA LEU A 98 0.81 -1.97 6.97
C LEU A 98 -0.24 -2.33 8.03
N ALA A 99 0.20 -2.91 9.16
CA ALA A 99 -0.66 -3.32 10.25
C ALA A 99 -1.42 -2.14 10.87
N PHE A 100 -0.74 -1.04 11.19
CA PHE A 100 -1.37 0.15 11.78
C PHE A 100 -2.28 0.86 10.78
N ALA A 101 -1.90 0.95 9.50
CA ALA A 101 -2.72 1.63 8.49
C ALA A 101 -4.07 0.95 8.23
N THR A 102 -4.22 -0.35 8.50
CA THR A 102 -5.54 -1.03 8.43
C THR A 102 -6.53 -0.52 9.47
N HIS A 103 -6.05 -0.03 10.61
CA HIS A 103 -6.87 0.44 11.73
C HIS A 103 -7.29 1.92 11.57
N ASP A 104 -6.59 2.69 10.74
CA ASP A 104 -6.81 4.13 10.53
C ASP A 104 -7.50 4.48 9.20
N GLY A 105 -8.25 3.54 8.63
CA GLY A 105 -8.76 3.55 7.24
C GLY A 105 -9.63 4.73 6.78
N ARG A 106 -9.77 5.81 7.56
CA ARG A 106 -10.48 7.05 7.17
C ARG A 106 -9.65 8.33 7.24
N ARG A 107 -8.52 8.39 7.96
CA ARG A 107 -7.86 9.67 8.27
C ARG A 107 -6.67 10.01 7.39
N THR A 108 -6.00 9.03 6.81
CA THR A 108 -4.78 9.27 6.03
C THR A 108 -4.82 8.55 4.68
N ARG A 109 -4.90 9.35 3.61
CA ARG A 109 -4.93 8.93 2.21
C ARG A 109 -3.76 9.58 1.47
N VAL A 110 -3.35 8.97 0.38
CA VAL A 110 -2.23 9.44 -0.45
C VAL A 110 -2.62 9.52 -1.92
N ALA A 111 -2.07 10.50 -2.62
CA ALA A 111 -2.12 10.52 -4.07
C ALA A 111 -1.11 9.49 -4.62
N THR A 112 -1.55 8.71 -5.59
CA THR A 112 -0.73 7.76 -6.33
C THR A 112 -0.93 8.00 -7.84
N PRO A 113 -0.10 7.41 -8.71
CA PRO A 113 -0.29 7.52 -10.16
C PRO A 113 -1.65 7.00 -10.67
N TYR A 114 -2.38 6.21 -9.88
CA TYR A 114 -3.63 5.56 -10.28
C TYR A 114 -4.88 6.12 -9.57
N ALA A 115 -4.73 6.86 -8.46
CA ALA A 115 -5.85 7.56 -7.81
C ALA A 115 -5.36 8.65 -6.84
N GLU A 116 -6.13 9.72 -6.67
CA GLU A 116 -5.73 10.89 -5.88
C GLU A 116 -5.82 10.69 -4.36
N ALA A 117 -6.56 9.69 -3.89
CA ALA A 117 -6.92 9.55 -2.48
C ALA A 117 -6.98 8.07 -2.04
N VAL A 118 -5.89 7.34 -2.24
CA VAL A 118 -5.76 5.92 -1.91
C VAL A 118 -5.53 5.73 -0.42
N PRO A 119 -6.19 4.75 0.25
CA PRO A 119 -5.83 4.38 1.62
C PRO A 119 -4.34 4.01 1.74
N ILE A 120 -3.64 4.51 2.77
CA ILE A 120 -2.20 4.25 2.95
C ILE A 120 -1.87 2.75 2.88
N CYS A 121 -2.67 1.91 3.53
CA CYS A 121 -2.44 0.46 3.53
C CYS A 121 -2.48 -0.15 2.12
N CYS A 122 -3.39 0.32 1.26
CA CYS A 122 -3.47 -0.12 -0.14
C CYS A 122 -2.28 0.37 -0.97
N ALA A 123 -1.78 1.58 -0.71
CA ALA A 123 -0.60 2.12 -1.39
C ALA A 123 0.69 1.39 -0.95
N LEU A 124 0.85 1.12 0.35
CA LEU A 124 1.93 0.29 0.88
C LEU A 124 1.92 -1.11 0.27
N ALA A 125 0.75 -1.75 0.25
CA ALA A 125 0.60 -3.08 -0.35
C ALA A 125 0.96 -3.11 -1.84
N ASP A 126 0.70 -2.04 -2.60
CA ASP A 126 1.15 -1.92 -3.99
C ASP A 126 2.68 -1.93 -4.10
N HIS A 127 3.39 -1.18 -3.25
CA HIS A 127 4.85 -1.21 -3.19
C HIS A 127 5.38 -2.60 -2.81
N LEU A 128 4.79 -3.24 -1.81
CA LEU A 128 5.20 -4.58 -1.37
C LEU A 128 5.02 -5.62 -2.49
N ARG A 129 3.90 -5.58 -3.23
CA ARG A 129 3.69 -6.48 -4.38
C ARG A 129 4.69 -6.23 -5.51
N ARG A 130 5.05 -4.97 -5.80
CA ARG A 130 6.12 -4.66 -6.77
C ARG A 130 7.49 -5.19 -6.32
N GLY A 131 7.69 -5.34 -5.01
CA GLY A 131 8.87 -5.94 -4.39
C GLY A 131 8.78 -7.46 -4.18
N ALA A 132 7.84 -8.18 -4.83
CA ALA A 132 7.53 -9.57 -4.50
C ALA A 132 8.72 -10.53 -4.55
N ASP A 133 9.56 -10.47 -5.58
CA ASP A 133 10.73 -11.36 -5.69
C ASP A 133 11.70 -11.18 -4.52
N LEU A 134 11.88 -9.92 -4.07
CA LEU A 134 12.70 -9.62 -2.90
C LEU A 134 12.09 -10.17 -1.63
N LEU A 135 10.79 -9.94 -1.43
CA LEU A 135 10.12 -10.38 -0.21
C LEU A 135 10.03 -11.90 -0.12
N ALA A 136 9.85 -12.58 -1.26
CA ALA A 136 9.92 -14.03 -1.34
C ALA A 136 11.29 -14.58 -0.94
N ALA A 137 12.37 -13.87 -1.30
CA ALA A 137 13.75 -14.22 -0.93
C ALA A 137 14.10 -13.87 0.53
N ALA A 138 13.36 -12.96 1.17
CA ALA A 138 13.58 -12.51 2.56
C ALA A 138 13.08 -13.50 3.64
N GLY A 139 12.68 -14.71 3.25
CA GLY A 139 12.28 -15.76 4.20
C GLY A 139 10.86 -15.61 4.73
N HIS A 140 10.65 -16.01 5.99
CA HIS A 140 9.31 -16.07 6.58
C HIS A 140 8.65 -14.69 6.69
N GLU A 141 9.39 -13.67 7.13
CA GLU A 141 8.87 -12.31 7.31
C GLU A 141 8.41 -11.68 5.99
N GLY A 142 9.23 -11.79 4.93
CA GLY A 142 8.85 -11.28 3.63
C GLY A 142 7.66 -12.02 3.00
N LYS A 143 7.57 -13.34 3.19
CA LYS A 143 6.38 -14.12 2.76
C LYS A 143 5.11 -13.71 3.50
N ARG A 144 5.21 -13.43 4.80
CA ARG A 144 4.08 -12.91 5.58
C ARG A 144 3.64 -11.54 5.10
N LEU A 145 4.58 -10.62 4.87
CA LEU A 145 4.29 -9.30 4.29
C LEU A 145 3.58 -9.40 2.93
N LEU A 146 3.99 -10.35 2.09
CA LEU A 146 3.31 -10.59 0.81
C LEU A 146 1.90 -11.14 0.97
N ALA A 147 1.68 -12.05 1.91
CA ALA A 147 0.35 -12.56 2.21
C ALA A 147 -0.58 -11.43 2.68
N GLU A 148 -0.09 -10.55 3.55
CA GLU A 148 -0.85 -9.40 4.01
C GLU A 148 -1.10 -8.39 2.89
N ALA A 149 -0.08 -8.02 2.13
CA ALA A 149 -0.24 -7.15 0.96
C ALA A 149 -1.20 -7.73 -0.08
N ALA A 150 -1.36 -9.05 -0.16
CA ALA A 150 -2.34 -9.68 -1.03
C ALA A 150 -3.79 -9.38 -0.59
N ALA A 151 -4.09 -9.28 0.71
CA ALA A 151 -5.43 -8.94 1.20
C ALA A 151 -5.89 -7.51 0.81
N HIS A 152 -4.95 -6.65 0.39
CA HIS A 152 -5.22 -5.30 -0.09
C HIS A 152 -5.40 -5.27 -1.61
N TRP A 153 -6.57 -5.70 -2.09
CA TRP A 153 -6.82 -5.75 -3.53
C TRP A 153 -7.02 -4.37 -4.17
N ARG A 154 -6.68 -4.28 -5.45
CA ARG A 154 -6.98 -3.15 -6.34
C ARG A 154 -7.48 -3.70 -7.67
N PHE A 155 -8.53 -3.10 -8.22
CA PHE A 155 -8.99 -3.46 -9.57
C PHE A 155 -8.95 -2.26 -10.49
N ASP A 156 -8.15 -2.35 -11.55
CA ASP A 156 -8.01 -1.31 -12.58
C ASP A 156 -8.97 -1.60 -13.74
N VAL A 157 -10.00 -0.79 -13.91
CA VAL A 157 -11.02 -0.97 -14.96
C VAL A 157 -10.44 -0.59 -16.31
N ARG A 158 -10.60 -1.48 -17.30
CA ARG A 158 -10.22 -1.25 -18.70
C ARG A 158 -11.44 -1.15 -19.61
N GLU A 159 -12.40 -2.05 -19.43
CA GLU A 159 -13.61 -2.13 -20.23
C GLU A 159 -14.83 -2.32 -19.33
N VAL A 160 -15.98 -1.81 -19.79
CA VAL A 160 -17.24 -1.92 -19.06
C VAL A 160 -18.35 -2.28 -20.02
N ALA A 161 -19.22 -3.20 -19.62
CA ALA A 161 -20.43 -3.56 -20.33
C ALA A 161 -21.64 -3.49 -19.40
N ALA A 162 -22.80 -3.14 -19.96
CA ALA A 162 -24.06 -3.29 -19.26
C ALA A 162 -24.38 -4.79 -19.12
N GLU A 163 -24.75 -5.22 -17.91
CA GLU A 163 -25.18 -6.59 -17.66
C GLU A 163 -26.37 -6.60 -16.68
N GLY A 164 -27.53 -7.04 -17.16
CA GLY A 164 -28.75 -7.05 -16.36
C GLY A 164 -29.06 -5.67 -15.76
N GLY A 165 -29.35 -5.63 -14.46
CA GLY A 165 -29.61 -4.40 -13.70
C GLY A 165 -28.35 -3.71 -13.16
N GLY A 166 -27.18 -3.91 -13.77
CA GLY A 166 -25.93 -3.29 -13.36
C GLY A 166 -24.89 -3.31 -14.48
N ALA A 167 -23.62 -3.43 -14.09
CA ALA A 167 -22.51 -3.43 -15.03
C ALA A 167 -21.49 -4.53 -14.70
N VAL A 168 -20.76 -4.92 -15.73
CA VAL A 168 -19.56 -5.75 -15.64
C VAL A 168 -18.36 -4.90 -16.00
N ALA A 169 -17.33 -4.97 -15.19
CA ALA A 169 -16.04 -4.33 -15.43
C ALA A 169 -14.98 -5.40 -15.69
N LEU A 170 -14.32 -5.31 -16.84
CA LEU A 170 -13.14 -6.10 -17.18
C LEU A 170 -11.90 -5.25 -16.95
N GLY A 171 -10.86 -5.86 -16.39
CA GLY A 171 -9.71 -5.12 -15.91
C GLY A 171 -8.65 -6.02 -15.32
N SER A 172 -7.74 -5.43 -14.54
CA SER A 172 -6.70 -6.19 -13.86
C SER A 172 -6.87 -6.11 -12.35
N LEU A 173 -6.78 -7.27 -11.71
CA LEU A 173 -6.78 -7.42 -10.26
C LEU A 173 -5.33 -7.51 -9.75
N SER A 174 -4.98 -6.59 -8.86
CA SER A 174 -3.76 -6.69 -8.04
C SER A 174 -4.14 -7.15 -6.63
N GLY A 175 -3.37 -8.06 -6.05
CA GLY A 175 -3.72 -8.70 -4.78
C GLY A 175 -4.75 -9.82 -4.95
N ARG A 176 -5.37 -10.23 -3.85
CA ARG A 176 -6.36 -11.29 -3.79
C ARG A 176 -7.72 -10.68 -3.47
N PHE A 177 -8.67 -10.89 -4.36
CA PHE A 177 -10.06 -10.58 -4.04
C PHE A 177 -10.53 -11.59 -2.97
N PRO A 178 -11.20 -11.15 -1.89
CA PRO A 178 -11.47 -12.05 -0.76
C PRO A 178 -12.34 -13.23 -1.16
N ASP A 179 -11.96 -14.43 -0.73
CA ASP A 179 -12.66 -15.68 -1.06
C ASP A 179 -14.08 -15.74 -0.47
N GLY A 180 -14.93 -16.58 -1.07
CA GLY A 180 -16.30 -16.87 -0.63
C GLY A 180 -17.41 -16.19 -1.45
N ASP A 181 -18.63 -16.72 -1.36
CA ASP A 181 -19.80 -16.35 -2.17
C ASP A 181 -20.42 -14.98 -1.82
N GLY A 182 -19.67 -14.11 -1.14
CA GLY A 182 -20.17 -12.86 -0.57
C GLY A 182 -19.90 -11.64 -1.45
N THR A 183 -20.86 -10.73 -1.53
CA THR A 183 -20.65 -9.38 -2.05
C THR A 183 -19.62 -8.62 -1.19
N ARG A 184 -18.88 -7.72 -1.82
CA ARG A 184 -17.93 -6.81 -1.16
C ARG A 184 -18.35 -5.37 -1.38
N VAL A 185 -18.06 -4.52 -0.40
CA VAL A 185 -18.17 -3.07 -0.56
C VAL A 185 -16.84 -2.53 -1.11
N ALA A 186 -16.92 -1.63 -2.07
CA ALA A 186 -15.74 -1.02 -2.69
C ALA A 186 -15.89 0.49 -2.79
N GLU A 187 -14.76 1.17 -2.91
CA GLU A 187 -14.69 2.56 -3.35
C GLU A 187 -14.30 2.57 -4.83
N LEU A 188 -15.08 3.25 -5.66
CA LEU A 188 -14.77 3.58 -7.03
C LEU A 188 -14.09 4.94 -7.10
N HIS A 189 -12.87 4.98 -7.62
CA HIS A 189 -12.07 6.17 -7.80
C HIS A 189 -12.03 6.54 -9.29
N ARG A 190 -12.52 7.74 -9.63
CA ARG A 190 -12.51 8.26 -11.01
C ARG A 190 -12.57 9.78 -11.04
N GLY A 191 -11.64 10.42 -11.75
CA GLY A 191 -11.62 11.88 -11.94
C GLY A 191 -11.66 12.67 -10.63
N GLY A 192 -10.87 12.25 -9.63
CA GLY A 192 -10.83 12.84 -8.29
C GLY A 192 -12.05 12.56 -7.41
N ARG A 193 -13.05 11.81 -7.90
CA ARG A 193 -14.26 11.45 -7.15
C ARG A 193 -14.15 10.04 -6.60
N ILE A 194 -14.58 9.89 -5.36
CA ILE A 194 -14.76 8.59 -4.70
C ILE A 194 -16.25 8.31 -4.57
N THR A 195 -16.71 7.19 -5.11
CA THR A 195 -18.10 6.73 -5.01
C THR A 195 -18.12 5.38 -4.28
N ALA A 196 -18.99 5.23 -3.29
CA ALA A 196 -19.16 3.94 -2.63
C ALA A 196 -19.98 2.99 -3.52
N LEU A 197 -19.50 1.77 -3.67
CA LEU A 197 -20.19 0.66 -4.31
C LEU A 197 -20.60 -0.33 -3.22
N GLU A 198 -21.91 -0.50 -3.03
CA GLU A 198 -22.46 -1.38 -1.99
C GLU A 198 -22.19 -2.87 -2.29
N GLN A 199 -22.03 -3.22 -3.57
CA GLN A 199 -21.82 -4.59 -4.01
C GLN A 199 -20.87 -4.68 -5.20
N VAL A 200 -19.81 -5.45 -4.99
CA VAL A 200 -18.86 -5.88 -6.00
C VAL A 200 -18.66 -7.38 -5.83
N VAL A 201 -18.74 -8.12 -6.93
CA VAL A 201 -18.62 -9.58 -6.96
C VAL A 201 -17.59 -9.96 -7.98
N LEU A 202 -16.66 -10.85 -7.61
CA LEU A 202 -15.75 -11.46 -8.57
C LEU A 202 -16.54 -12.41 -9.47
N HIS A 203 -16.66 -12.07 -10.74
CA HIS A 203 -17.41 -12.86 -11.71
C HIS A 203 -16.51 -13.88 -12.41
N TYR A 204 -15.34 -13.42 -12.88
CA TYR A 204 -14.27 -14.30 -13.35
C TYR A 204 -12.98 -13.94 -12.60
N PRO A 205 -12.39 -14.89 -11.83
CA PRO A 205 -11.10 -14.68 -11.18
C PRO A 205 -9.97 -14.61 -12.21
N PRO A 206 -8.80 -14.05 -11.83
CA PRO A 206 -7.61 -14.17 -12.67
C PRO A 206 -7.19 -15.61 -12.90
N GLU A 207 -6.72 -15.90 -14.12
CA GLU A 207 -6.11 -17.18 -14.49
C GLU A 207 -4.61 -17.20 -14.11
N ASP A 208 -4.02 -18.39 -14.02
CA ASP A 208 -2.61 -18.54 -13.68
C ASP A 208 -1.69 -17.71 -14.60
N GLY A 209 -0.96 -16.77 -14.00
CA GLY A 209 -0.03 -15.89 -14.71
C GLY A 209 -0.66 -14.68 -15.41
N SER A 210 -1.98 -14.50 -15.32
CA SER A 210 -2.69 -13.32 -15.83
C SER A 210 -3.31 -12.53 -14.68
N PRO A 211 -3.19 -11.19 -14.64
CA PRO A 211 -3.91 -10.37 -13.67
C PRO A 211 -5.35 -10.07 -14.13
N ASP A 212 -5.73 -10.46 -15.35
CA ASP A 212 -7.02 -10.06 -15.92
C ASP A 212 -8.17 -10.74 -15.19
N ALA A 213 -9.14 -9.95 -14.74
CA ALA A 213 -10.30 -10.43 -14.00
C ALA A 213 -11.56 -9.66 -14.40
N CYS A 214 -12.70 -10.17 -13.97
CA CYS A 214 -14.00 -9.60 -14.27
C CYS A 214 -14.77 -9.40 -12.97
N LEU A 215 -15.22 -8.17 -12.72
CA LEU A 215 -16.07 -7.82 -11.60
C LEU A 215 -17.49 -7.52 -12.08
N ARG A 216 -18.48 -8.07 -11.39
CA ARG A 216 -19.88 -7.69 -11.54
C ARG A 216 -20.25 -6.70 -10.44
N ILE A 217 -20.87 -5.59 -10.84
CA ILE A 217 -21.19 -4.45 -9.98
C ILE A 217 -22.69 -4.15 -10.14
N PRO A 218 -23.55 -4.80 -9.34
CA PRO A 218 -25.00 -4.62 -9.41
C PRO A 218 -25.41 -3.16 -9.17
N GLY A 219 -26.37 -2.66 -9.94
CA GLY A 219 -26.93 -1.32 -9.77
C GLY A 219 -26.04 -0.16 -10.25
N ALA A 220 -24.77 -0.41 -10.62
CA ALA A 220 -23.90 0.62 -11.20
C ALA A 220 -24.20 0.84 -12.68
N HIS A 221 -24.16 2.10 -13.11
CA HIS A 221 -24.28 2.43 -14.52
C HIS A 221 -22.92 2.32 -15.23
N PRO A 222 -22.83 1.76 -16.46
CA PRO A 222 -21.55 1.60 -17.15
C PRO A 222 -20.70 2.88 -17.25
N ASP A 223 -21.35 4.03 -17.50
CA ASP A 223 -20.66 5.32 -17.61
C ASP A 223 -20.00 5.79 -16.29
N GLU A 224 -20.46 5.30 -15.14
CA GLU A 224 -19.85 5.60 -13.84
C GLU A 224 -18.51 4.87 -13.69
N LEU A 225 -18.43 3.66 -14.24
CA LEU A 225 -17.28 2.75 -14.16
C LEU A 225 -16.29 2.92 -15.32
N ALA A 226 -16.62 3.73 -16.33
CA ALA A 226 -15.77 3.90 -17.50
C ALA A 226 -14.33 4.29 -17.13
N ALA A 227 -13.37 3.74 -17.86
CA ALA A 227 -11.95 4.03 -17.65
C ALA A 227 -11.65 5.55 -17.68
N PRO A 228 -10.64 6.04 -16.92
CA PRO A 228 -9.75 5.29 -16.02
C PRO A 228 -10.35 5.22 -14.61
N ALA A 229 -11.03 4.12 -14.29
CA ALA A 229 -11.62 3.87 -12.98
C ALA A 229 -10.81 2.83 -12.22
N VAL A 230 -10.66 3.03 -10.91
CA VAL A 230 -9.94 2.09 -10.04
C VAL A 230 -10.80 1.79 -8.82
N LEU A 231 -10.91 0.52 -8.45
CA LEU A 231 -11.65 0.08 -7.28
C LEU A 231 -10.69 -0.36 -6.17
N PHE A 232 -11.03 0.03 -4.94
CA PHE A 232 -10.38 -0.41 -3.71
C PHE A 232 -11.41 -0.97 -2.73
N PRO A 233 -11.03 -1.83 -1.78
CA PRO A 233 -11.89 -2.14 -0.65
C PRO A 233 -12.18 -0.89 0.19
N VAL A 234 -13.42 -0.73 0.66
CA VAL A 234 -13.76 0.34 1.63
C VAL A 234 -13.01 0.16 2.95
N ARG A 235 -12.73 -1.09 3.31
CA ARG A 235 -11.92 -1.47 4.47
C ARG A 235 -11.06 -2.67 4.13
N CYS A 236 -9.79 -2.59 4.50
CA CYS A 236 -8.91 -3.75 4.48
C CYS A 236 -8.95 -4.41 5.86
N VAL A 237 -8.99 -5.73 5.87
CA VAL A 237 -8.85 -6.54 7.09
C VAL A 237 -7.56 -7.35 6.94
N ARG A 238 -6.86 -7.59 8.06
CA ARG A 238 -5.87 -8.66 8.10
C ARG A 238 -6.63 -9.98 8.21
N GLU A 239 -6.30 -10.92 7.34
CA GLU A 239 -6.77 -12.31 7.40
C GLU A 239 -5.84 -13.16 8.26
#